data_AF-A0A954J4T8-F1
#
_entry.id   AF-A0A954J4T8-F1
#
_cell.length_a   1.000
_cell.length_b   1.000
_cell.length_c   1.000
_cell.angle_alpha   90.00
_cell.angle_beta   90.00
_cell.angle_gamma   90.00
#
_symmetry.space_group_name_H-M   'P 1'
#
loop_
_entity.id
_entity.type
_entity.pdbx_description
1 polymer ?
#
loop_
_entity_poly.entity_id
_entity_poly.type
_entity_poly.pdbx_seq_one_letter_code
_entity_poly.pdbx_strand_id
1 'polypeptide(L)'
;MRALPFVLALSLAACASDPPTHDAEPVTMTIDALAWRRTHAEARLYLDAHLVECESGAQLKAFTAAADRDFELIVEGAAPVLLSCGVGGRTMTVGDGVSCSLMLRPHDGDWRPAEGRSYRLVPKNRDSELRWIVVEGLTAPPLDID
;
A
#
# COMPACT_ATOMS: atom_id res chain seq x y z
N MET A 1 -51.94 -55.16 21.16
CA MET A 1 -50.82 -54.72 20.30
C MET A 1 -50.36 -53.35 20.77
N ARG A 2 -49.16 -53.23 21.35
CA ARG A 2 -48.56 -51.95 21.77
C ARG A 2 -47.33 -51.71 20.90
N ALA A 3 -47.32 -50.60 20.17
CA ALA A 3 -46.20 -50.18 19.33
C ALA A 3 -45.13 -49.47 20.18
N LEU A 4 -43.87 -49.88 20.04
CA LEU A 4 -42.71 -49.23 20.65
C LEU A 4 -42.14 -48.18 19.67
N PRO A 5 -41.71 -46.99 20.13
CA PRO A 5 -41.04 -46.02 19.28
C PRO A 5 -39.56 -46.38 19.13
N PHE A 6 -39.11 -46.42 17.88
CA PHE A 6 -37.73 -46.65 17.48
C PHE A 6 -37.01 -45.29 17.53
N VAL A 7 -36.10 -45.10 18.49
CA VAL A 7 -35.27 -43.88 18.58
C VAL A 7 -33.94 -44.14 17.89
N LEU A 8 -33.78 -43.60 16.69
CA LEU A 8 -32.50 -43.55 15.99
C LEU A 8 -31.64 -42.43 16.60
N ALA A 9 -30.63 -42.80 17.38
CA ALA A 9 -29.58 -41.86 17.81
C ALA A 9 -28.54 -41.75 16.68
N LEU A 10 -28.64 -40.67 15.88
CA LEU A 10 -27.65 -40.35 14.86
C LEU A 10 -26.47 -39.64 15.54
N SER A 11 -25.36 -40.36 15.76
CA SER A 11 -24.12 -39.78 16.26
C SER A 11 -23.35 -39.16 15.09
N LEU A 12 -23.46 -37.84 14.91
CA LEU A 12 -22.58 -37.10 14.01
C LEU A 12 -21.21 -36.92 14.69
N ALA A 13 -20.23 -37.72 14.27
CA ALA A 13 -18.84 -37.43 14.52
C ALA A 13 -18.46 -36.19 13.70
N ALA A 14 -18.33 -35.04 14.36
CA ALA A 14 -17.76 -33.85 13.77
C ALA A 14 -16.27 -34.10 13.53
N CYS A 15 -15.90 -34.44 12.29
CA CYS A 15 -14.52 -34.33 11.85
C CYS A 15 -14.16 -32.84 11.84
N ALA A 16 -13.58 -32.36 12.94
CA ALA A 16 -12.87 -31.09 12.96
C ALA A 16 -11.62 -31.27 12.12
N SER A 17 -11.73 -31.02 10.82
CA SER A 17 -10.56 -30.75 9.99
C SER A 17 -10.01 -29.41 10.49
N ASP A 18 -8.84 -29.43 11.14
CA ASP A 18 -8.12 -28.20 11.46
C ASP A 18 -8.05 -27.36 10.17
N PRO A 19 -8.52 -26.10 10.18
CA PRO A 19 -8.43 -25.26 9.01
C PRO A 19 -6.94 -25.16 8.66
N PRO A 20 -6.56 -25.36 7.38
CA PRO A 20 -5.17 -25.20 7.00
C PRO A 20 -4.78 -23.75 7.33
N THR A 21 -3.91 -23.58 8.33
CA THR A 21 -3.14 -22.36 8.54
C THR A 21 -2.22 -22.21 7.35
N HIS A 22 -2.77 -21.71 6.23
CA HIS A 22 -1.96 -21.25 5.13
C HIS A 22 -1.24 -19.99 5.62
N ASP A 23 0.05 -20.15 5.90
CA ASP A 23 1.03 -19.07 5.83
C ASP A 23 1.07 -18.57 4.38
N ALA A 24 -0.01 -17.94 3.91
CA ALA A 24 -0.04 -17.32 2.60
C ALA A 24 0.96 -16.16 2.63
N GLU A 25 1.90 -16.15 1.69
CA GLU A 25 2.81 -15.02 1.54
C GLU A 25 1.98 -13.73 1.33
N PRO A 26 2.34 -12.63 1.99
CA PRO A 26 1.61 -11.38 1.84
C PRO A 26 1.68 -10.92 0.39
N VAL A 27 0.55 -10.48 -0.16
CA VAL A 27 0.52 -9.88 -1.49
C VAL A 27 1.21 -8.52 -1.41
N THR A 28 2.13 -8.23 -2.31
CA THR A 28 2.93 -6.99 -2.23
C THR A 28 2.78 -6.10 -3.44
N MET A 29 3.05 -4.81 -3.24
CA MET A 29 3.36 -3.86 -4.33
C MET A 29 4.63 -3.11 -3.95
N THR A 30 5.53 -3.00 -4.93
CA THR A 30 6.88 -2.45 -4.70
C THR A 30 7.01 -1.06 -5.30
N ILE A 31 7.52 -0.12 -4.50
CA ILE A 31 7.88 1.23 -4.88
C ILE A 31 9.38 1.26 -5.21
N ASP A 32 9.72 1.63 -6.43
CA ASP A 32 11.10 1.62 -6.96
C ASP A 32 11.64 3.01 -7.35
N ALA A 33 10.77 4.01 -7.51
CA ALA A 33 11.18 5.38 -7.78
C ALA A 33 10.32 6.40 -7.05
N LEU A 34 10.94 7.51 -6.68
CA LEU A 34 10.33 8.64 -5.98
C LEU A 34 10.64 9.95 -6.70
N ALA A 35 9.65 10.79 -6.90
CA ALA A 35 9.83 12.10 -7.50
C ALA A 35 8.93 13.15 -6.86
N TRP A 36 9.50 14.31 -6.51
CA TRP A 36 8.69 15.46 -6.11
C TRP A 36 7.94 16.02 -7.33
N ARG A 37 6.67 16.33 -7.14
CA ARG A 37 5.81 16.89 -8.18
C ARG A 37 4.96 18.02 -7.62
N ARG A 38 4.68 19.03 -8.46
CA ARG A 38 3.72 20.08 -8.17
C ARG A 38 2.45 19.85 -8.98
N THR A 39 1.29 20.10 -8.38
CA THR A 39 0.04 20.25 -9.14
C THR A 39 -0.10 21.71 -9.57
N HIS A 40 -0.41 21.96 -10.84
CA HIS A 40 -0.67 23.32 -11.33
C HIS A 40 -1.90 23.95 -10.66
N ALA A 41 -2.91 23.15 -10.31
CA ALA A 41 -4.18 23.65 -9.79
C ALA A 41 -4.10 24.12 -8.33
N GLU A 42 -3.25 23.50 -7.50
CA GLU A 42 -3.25 23.76 -6.05
C GLU A 42 -1.92 24.33 -5.55
N ALA A 43 -0.91 24.46 -6.41
CA ALA A 43 0.47 24.78 -6.03
C ALA A 43 0.99 23.86 -4.89
N ARG A 44 0.41 22.67 -4.75
CA ARG A 44 0.77 21.72 -3.71
C ARG A 44 1.84 20.77 -4.21
N LEU A 45 2.83 20.57 -3.35
CA LEU A 45 3.87 19.57 -3.55
C LEU A 45 3.38 18.22 -3.05
N TYR A 46 3.59 17.19 -3.84
CA TYR A 46 3.35 15.80 -3.46
C TYR A 46 4.54 14.94 -3.87
N LEU A 47 4.67 13.78 -3.23
CA LEU A 47 5.65 12.78 -3.60
C LEU A 47 4.98 11.76 -4.50
N ASP A 48 5.45 11.66 -5.73
CA ASP A 48 5.04 10.64 -6.69
C ASP A 48 5.88 9.40 -6.47
N ALA A 49 5.23 8.26 -6.20
CA ALA A 49 5.88 6.98 -6.01
C ALA A 49 5.53 6.05 -7.17
N HIS A 50 6.53 5.68 -7.98
CA HIS A 50 6.36 4.72 -9.05
C HIS A 50 6.24 3.30 -8.47
N LEU A 51 5.42 2.47 -9.11
CA LEU A 51 5.18 1.09 -8.71
C LEU A 51 5.68 0.13 -9.79
N VAL A 52 6.43 -0.89 -9.38
CA VAL A 52 6.71 -2.05 -10.22
C VAL A 52 5.64 -3.11 -10.04
N GLU A 53 5.48 -3.96 -11.05
CA GLU A 53 4.57 -5.12 -11.03
C GLU A 53 3.08 -4.75 -10.89
N CYS A 54 2.73 -3.50 -11.23
CA CYS A 54 1.36 -3.06 -11.38
C CYS A 54 0.87 -3.34 -12.81
N GLU A 55 -0.01 -4.32 -12.94
CA GLU A 55 -0.54 -4.79 -14.22
C GLU A 55 -1.68 -3.91 -14.74
N SER A 56 -2.41 -3.24 -13.84
CA SER A 56 -3.54 -2.39 -14.23
C SER A 56 -3.95 -1.40 -13.14
N GLY A 57 -4.68 -0.35 -13.56
CA GLY A 57 -5.32 0.57 -12.62
C GLY A 57 -6.39 -0.08 -11.74
N ALA A 58 -7.03 -1.17 -12.20
CA ALA A 58 -7.99 -1.92 -11.41
C ALA A 58 -7.31 -2.68 -10.26
N GLN A 59 -6.19 -3.34 -10.56
CA GLN A 59 -5.35 -3.99 -9.55
C GLN A 59 -4.84 -2.96 -8.52
N LEU A 60 -4.30 -1.83 -8.98
CA LEU A 60 -3.84 -0.75 -8.10
C LEU A 60 -4.96 -0.22 -7.19
N LYS A 61 -6.15 0.00 -7.75
CA LYS A 61 -7.31 0.46 -6.99
C LYS A 61 -7.75 -0.55 -5.93
N ALA A 62 -7.77 -1.84 -6.27
CA ALA A 62 -8.11 -2.90 -5.33
C ALA A 62 -7.07 -3.00 -4.21
N PHE A 63 -5.77 -2.98 -4.56
CA PHE A 63 -4.68 -3.05 -3.59
C PHE A 63 -4.73 -1.88 -2.60
N THR A 64 -4.74 -0.64 -3.10
CA THR A 64 -4.79 0.57 -2.27
C THR A 64 -6.07 0.70 -1.45
N ALA A 65 -7.18 0.10 -1.87
CA ALA A 65 -8.42 0.10 -1.07
C ALA A 65 -8.33 -0.77 0.19
N ALA A 66 -7.46 -1.79 0.18
CA ALA A 66 -7.33 -2.77 1.25
C ALA A 66 -6.01 -2.65 2.05
N ALA A 67 -4.93 -2.14 1.44
CA ALA A 67 -3.65 -1.96 2.11
C ALA A 67 -3.68 -0.76 3.08
N ASP A 68 -2.78 -0.77 4.07
CA ASP A 68 -2.45 0.44 4.83
C ASP A 68 -1.95 1.53 3.86
N ARG A 69 -2.48 2.74 3.97
CA ARG A 69 -2.18 3.85 3.05
C ARG A 69 -1.28 4.91 3.67
N ASP A 70 -0.83 4.70 4.90
CA ASP A 70 0.06 5.61 5.59
C ASP A 70 1.54 5.24 5.40
N PHE A 71 2.36 6.29 5.26
CA PHE A 71 3.80 6.19 5.08
C PHE A 71 4.48 7.23 5.98
N GLU A 72 5.71 6.96 6.37
CA GLU A 72 6.60 7.94 6.99
C GLU A 72 7.66 8.39 5.99
N LEU A 73 7.87 9.69 5.94
CA LEU A 73 8.98 10.29 5.25
C LEU A 73 10.02 10.72 6.29
N ILE A 74 11.19 10.10 6.21
CA ILE A 74 12.25 10.22 7.21
C ILE A 74 13.43 10.97 6.60
N VAL A 75 13.95 11.94 7.35
CA VAL A 75 15.17 12.69 7.01
C VAL A 75 16.04 12.84 8.25
N GLU A 76 17.34 12.86 8.06
CA GLU A 76 18.29 13.04 9.16
C GLU A 76 18.07 14.36 9.89
N GLY A 77 18.05 14.31 11.22
CA GLY A 77 17.95 15.48 12.08
C GLY A 77 16.58 16.17 12.10
N ALA A 78 15.51 15.52 11.64
CA ALA A 78 14.14 16.04 11.79
C ALA A 78 13.15 14.94 12.23
N ALA A 79 11.99 15.36 12.71
CA ALA A 79 10.89 14.45 13.02
C ALA A 79 10.34 13.80 11.73
N PRO A 80 9.90 12.53 11.77
CA PRO A 80 9.22 11.89 10.65
C PRO A 80 7.95 12.63 10.25
N VAL A 81 7.66 12.65 8.95
CA VAL A 81 6.47 13.28 8.39
C VAL A 81 5.53 12.19 7.92
N LEU A 82 4.28 12.24 8.39
CA LEU A 82 3.26 11.28 7.97
C LEU A 82 2.71 11.68 6.59
N LEU A 83 2.78 10.76 5.65
CA LEU A 83 2.17 10.86 4.32
C LEU A 83 1.02 9.85 4.21
N SER A 84 0.07 10.11 3.32
CA SER A 84 -0.93 9.13 2.90
C SER A 84 -1.16 9.14 1.40
N CYS A 85 -1.65 8.01 0.86
CA CYS A 85 -2.22 7.94 -0.49
C CYS A 85 -3.76 7.82 -0.46
N GLY A 86 -4.37 8.20 -1.58
CA GLY A 86 -5.78 7.90 -1.85
C GLY A 86 -5.99 6.45 -2.30
N VAL A 87 -7.24 6.11 -2.60
CA VAL A 87 -7.56 4.86 -3.31
C VAL A 87 -7.31 5.05 -4.80
N GLY A 88 -6.58 4.11 -5.42
CA GLY A 88 -6.12 4.16 -6.80
C GLY A 88 -4.79 4.91 -6.96
N GLY A 89 -4.56 5.38 -8.18
CA GLY A 89 -3.35 6.11 -8.53
C GLY A 89 -3.38 6.57 -9.99
N ARG A 90 -2.23 6.97 -10.51
CA ARG A 90 -2.08 7.28 -11.94
C ARG A 90 -1.66 6.01 -12.65
N THR A 91 -2.23 5.80 -13.83
CA THR A 91 -1.80 4.73 -14.73
C THR A 91 -1.59 5.31 -16.12
N MET A 92 -0.54 4.87 -16.78
CA MET A 92 -0.19 5.29 -18.14
C MET A 92 0.30 4.08 -18.91
N THR A 93 -0.16 3.91 -20.15
CA THR A 93 0.39 2.90 -21.04
C THR A 93 1.74 3.39 -21.59
N VAL A 94 2.79 2.59 -21.44
CA VAL A 94 4.15 2.87 -21.91
C VAL A 94 4.61 1.70 -22.76
N GLY A 95 4.62 1.88 -24.09
CA GLY A 95 4.81 0.76 -25.02
C GLY A 95 3.73 -0.30 -24.82
N ASP A 96 4.17 -1.55 -24.61
CA ASP A 96 3.29 -2.69 -24.35
C ASP A 96 2.93 -2.89 -22.86
N GLY A 97 3.44 -2.03 -21.98
CA GLY A 97 3.26 -2.14 -20.53
C GLY A 97 2.37 -1.05 -19.92
N VAL A 98 2.03 -1.24 -18.65
CA VAL A 98 1.37 -0.23 -17.79
C VAL A 98 2.38 0.29 -16.78
N SER A 99 2.54 1.60 -16.70
CA SER A 99 3.23 2.28 -15.60
C SER A 99 2.20 2.80 -14.61
N CYS A 100 2.42 2.55 -13.32
CA CYS A 100 1.55 2.96 -12.23
C CYS A 100 2.29 3.86 -11.26
N SER A 101 1.61 4.85 -10.69
CA SER A 101 2.16 5.69 -9.64
C SER A 101 1.14 6.10 -8.57
N LEU A 102 1.62 6.30 -7.35
CA LEU A 102 0.85 6.83 -6.23
C LEU A 102 1.18 8.29 -6.00
N MET A 103 0.15 9.04 -5.64
CA MET A 103 0.31 10.39 -5.12
C MET A 103 0.29 10.35 -3.60
N LEU A 104 1.45 10.56 -2.98
CA LEU A 104 1.63 10.64 -1.54
C LEU A 104 1.58 12.09 -1.08
N ARG A 105 0.71 12.38 -0.12
CA ARG A 105 0.51 13.72 0.41
C ARG A 105 0.79 13.76 1.90
N PRO A 106 1.50 14.77 2.41
CA PRO A 106 1.61 15.00 3.83
C PRO A 106 0.23 15.16 4.47
N HIS A 107 0.04 14.60 5.66
CA HIS A 107 -1.16 14.82 6.47
C HIS A 107 -1.27 16.30 6.88
N ASP A 108 -0.13 16.93 7.14
CA ASP A 108 -0.01 18.37 7.30
C ASP A 108 0.11 19.05 5.93
N GLY A 109 -0.99 19.63 5.44
CA GLY A 109 -1.06 20.23 4.10
C GLY A 109 -0.09 21.40 3.85
N ASP A 110 0.43 22.01 4.91
CA ASP A 110 1.38 23.12 4.82
C ASP A 110 2.84 22.66 4.88
N TRP A 111 3.09 21.39 5.18
CA TRP A 111 4.44 20.84 5.21
C TRP A 111 5.15 20.96 3.85
N ARG A 112 6.44 21.28 3.89
CA ARG A 112 7.33 21.34 2.72
C ARG A 112 8.64 20.61 3.02
N PRO A 113 9.22 19.89 2.04
CA PRO A 113 10.55 19.34 2.21
C PRO A 113 11.57 20.47 2.28
N ALA A 114 12.57 20.27 3.13
CA ALA A 114 13.74 21.12 3.22
C ALA A 114 14.62 20.91 1.97
N GLU A 115 15.11 22.01 1.43
CA GLU A 115 16.04 22.02 0.30
C GLU A 115 17.33 21.26 0.62
N GLY A 116 17.91 20.63 -0.41
CA GLY A 116 19.18 19.92 -0.29
C GLY A 116 19.14 18.62 0.54
N ARG A 117 17.97 18.18 1.01
CA ARG A 117 17.84 16.96 1.82
C ARG A 117 17.25 15.80 1.04
N SER A 118 17.78 14.60 1.30
CA SER A 118 17.25 13.34 0.78
C SER A 118 16.31 12.72 1.81
N TYR A 119 15.20 12.15 1.35
CA TYR A 119 14.16 11.61 2.22
C TYR A 119 13.96 10.12 1.95
N ARG A 120 13.91 9.30 3.00
CA ARG A 120 13.56 7.89 2.91
C ARG A 120 12.08 7.70 3.14
N LEU A 121 11.42 6.93 2.27
CA LEU A 121 10.03 6.55 2.44
C LEU A 121 9.93 5.21 3.18
N VAL A 122 9.06 5.13 4.17
CA VAL A 122 8.83 3.91 4.96
C VAL A 122 7.33 3.64 5.07
N PRO A 123 6.81 2.55 4.53
CA PRO A 123 5.40 2.22 4.69
C PRO A 123 5.10 1.81 6.13
N LYS A 124 3.92 2.18 6.64
CA LYS A 124 3.50 1.78 7.99
C LYS A 124 3.11 0.30 8.06
N ASN A 125 2.43 -0.21 7.03
CA ASN A 125 2.00 -1.62 6.91
C ASN A 125 1.34 -2.17 8.19
N ARG A 126 0.49 -1.38 8.87
CA ARG A 126 0.02 -1.69 10.23
C ARG A 126 -0.90 -2.90 10.33
N ASP A 127 -1.63 -3.26 9.28
CA ASP A 127 -2.62 -4.34 9.41
C ASP A 127 -3.19 -4.81 8.06
N SER A 128 -2.31 -5.29 7.17
CA SER A 128 -2.78 -5.88 5.93
C SER A 128 -1.95 -7.09 5.51
N GLU A 129 -2.66 -8.13 5.06
CA GLU A 129 -2.10 -9.21 4.23
C GLU A 129 -1.46 -8.63 2.95
N LEU A 130 -1.82 -7.38 2.61
CA LEU A 130 -1.20 -6.57 1.58
C LEU A 130 -0.05 -5.75 2.17
N ARG A 131 1.12 -5.71 1.53
CA ARG A 131 2.25 -4.92 2.02
C ARG A 131 2.89 -4.06 0.94
N TRP A 132 3.18 -2.82 1.29
CA TRP A 132 4.08 -2.00 0.50
C TRP A 132 5.51 -2.42 0.77
N ILE A 133 6.27 -2.58 -0.30
CA ILE A 133 7.73 -2.72 -0.26
C ILE A 133 8.32 -1.45 -0.86
N VAL A 134 9.35 -0.91 -0.23
CA VAL A 134 10.14 0.19 -0.77
C VAL A 134 11.52 -0.38 -1.05
N VAL A 135 12.00 -0.24 -2.29
CA VAL A 135 13.33 -0.74 -2.69
C VAL A 135 14.40 -0.19 -1.74
N GLU A 136 15.35 -1.05 -1.36
CA GLU A 136 16.42 -0.69 -0.44
C GLU A 136 17.24 0.49 -0.99
N GLY A 137 17.54 1.46 -0.11
CA GLY A 137 18.29 2.67 -0.49
C GLY A 137 17.48 3.69 -1.29
N LEU A 138 16.19 3.43 -1.58
CA LEU A 138 15.36 4.39 -2.30
C LEU A 138 15.14 5.65 -1.46
N THR A 139 15.54 6.79 -2.03
CA THR A 139 15.32 8.12 -1.45
C THR A 139 14.64 9.04 -2.44
N ALA A 140 13.71 9.86 -1.97
CA ALA A 140 13.24 10.99 -2.75
C ALA A 140 14.40 11.97 -2.93
N PRO A 141 14.65 12.45 -4.15
CA PRO A 141 15.73 13.40 -4.42
C PRO A 141 15.49 14.70 -3.64
N PRO A 142 16.53 15.51 -3.43
CA PRO A 142 16.36 16.89 -2.97
C PRO A 142 15.33 17.62 -3.81
N LEU A 143 14.48 18.42 -3.16
CA LEU A 143 13.59 19.30 -3.90
C LEU A 143 14.44 20.35 -4.62
N ASP A 144 14.39 20.34 -5.94
CA ASP A 144 14.94 21.40 -6.77
C ASP A 144 13.87 22.50 -6.92
N ILE A 145 14.17 23.70 -6.43
CA ILE A 145 13.29 24.86 -6.54
C ILE A 145 13.95 25.84 -7.52
N ASP A 146 13.96 25.44 -8.79
CA ASP A 146 14.15 26.36 -9.91
C ASP A 146 12.85 27.10 -10.24
#